data_AF-A0A3L7W801-F1
#
_entry.id   AF-A0A3L7W801-F1
#
_cell.length_a   1.000
_cell.length_b   1.000
_cell.length_c   1.000
_cell.angle_alpha   90.00
_cell.angle_beta   90.00
_cell.angle_gamma   90.00
#
_symmetry.space_group_name_H-M   'P 1'
#
loop_
_entity.id
_entity.type
_entity.pdbx_description
1 polymer ?
#
loop_
_entity_poly.entity_id
_entity_poly.type
_entity_poly.pdbx_seq_one_letter_code
_entity_poly.pdbx_strand_id
1 'polypeptide(L)'
;MTTDDERDETEREAHAEADAAAPDSDDGALSEHAEAASDEDGPTSWSGEALDPSVWSSAAESTPDEHEEAADDAALPDDIETDEDDESDEDVASESDVLEELVAVSATSYPLPEPAIEEPQGPGRAEALISGWASRMPALALPIPVESIILTVLVTIAFLAFVLIEPTPRWAALLGAILAALGTDGVLRTARRDVFGMGADTTPFLFLPTLFALGAPVFIEYNVEGFWVIPAALIAGLAFGGVVIAELASVREDEPLRVPARFFAAAATYFVVFALFSLAYAFDLGLGASVVAVALIGMLLAVELLRDDQIDALETIVLSGVIGVIAGEARWVLQYMPVDGYLAGLTLLLLFYFTSGVAHAYVTRQLDRTVAAEYGGVALVGVVLVVGVRVFGVA
;
A
#
# COMPACT_ATOMS: atom_id res chain seq x y z
N MET A 1 21.76 53.78 20.20
CA MET A 1 22.74 53.61 21.29
C MET A 1 21.96 53.23 22.53
N THR A 2 21.63 51.93 22.66
CA THR A 2 21.07 51.19 23.82
C THR A 2 20.23 50.02 23.28
N THR A 3 20.86 48.89 22.93
CA THR A 3 20.21 47.56 22.74
C THR A 3 21.30 46.50 22.55
N ASP A 4 22.16 46.29 23.54
CA ASP A 4 23.18 45.20 23.51
C ASP A 4 23.28 44.43 24.84
N ASP A 5 22.38 44.66 25.80
CA ASP A 5 22.56 44.16 27.18
C ASP A 5 21.64 42.97 27.56
N GLU A 6 20.69 42.57 26.70
CA GLU A 6 19.72 41.50 27.04
C GLU A 6 20.12 40.10 26.54
N ARG A 7 21.23 39.97 25.80
CA ARG A 7 21.62 38.68 25.21
C ARG A 7 22.45 37.77 26.14
N ASP A 8 23.03 38.33 27.20
CA ASP A 8 23.94 37.62 28.11
C ASP A 8 23.25 36.96 29.32
N GLU A 9 21.97 37.23 29.57
CA GLU A 9 21.23 36.60 30.68
C GLU A 9 20.61 35.25 30.29
N THR A 10 20.11 35.12 29.05
CA THR A 10 19.48 33.86 28.60
C THR A 10 20.46 32.70 28.40
N GLU A 11 21.75 32.97 28.14
CA GLU A 11 22.76 31.89 28.04
C GLU A 11 23.24 31.37 29.40
N ARG A 12 23.05 32.12 30.49
CA ARG A 12 23.45 31.66 31.84
C ARG A 12 22.43 30.74 32.49
N GLU A 13 21.14 30.88 32.20
CA GLU A 13 20.11 29.98 32.76
C GLU A 13 20.11 28.60 32.09
N ALA A 14 20.41 28.51 30.79
CA ALA A 14 20.44 27.23 30.07
C ALA A 14 21.58 26.28 30.52
N HIS A 15 22.65 26.82 31.14
CA HIS A 15 23.79 26.01 31.60
C HIS A 15 23.64 25.51 33.05
N ALA A 16 22.67 26.01 33.82
CA ALA A 16 22.48 25.62 35.22
C ALA A 16 21.56 24.39 35.40
N GLU A 17 20.79 24.00 34.39
CA GLU A 17 19.80 22.91 34.49
C GLU A 17 20.33 21.54 34.02
N ALA A 18 21.55 21.50 33.46
CA ALA A 18 22.15 20.26 32.92
C ALA A 18 22.91 19.39 33.94
N ASP A 19 23.12 19.85 35.19
CA ASP A 19 23.95 19.15 36.19
C ASP A 19 23.13 18.37 37.25
N ALA A 20 21.81 18.26 37.12
CA ALA A 20 20.93 17.70 38.17
C ALA A 20 20.43 16.27 37.94
N ALA A 21 20.88 15.55 36.91
CA ALA A 21 20.34 14.22 36.57
C ALA A 21 21.43 13.15 36.36
N ALA A 22 22.08 12.73 37.45
CA ALA A 22 22.87 11.50 37.49
C ALA A 22 22.21 10.51 38.47
N PRO A 23 21.72 9.34 38.03
CA PRO A 23 21.31 8.29 38.93
C PRO A 23 22.50 7.43 39.38
N ASP A 24 22.57 7.24 40.69
CA ASP A 24 23.45 6.34 41.43
C ASP A 24 23.48 4.93 40.84
N SER A 25 24.69 4.45 40.58
CA SER A 25 25.02 3.04 40.40
C SER A 25 25.10 2.36 41.76
N ASP A 26 24.15 1.48 42.07
CA ASP A 26 24.23 0.61 43.26
C ASP A 26 24.40 -0.85 42.82
N ASP A 27 25.46 -1.44 43.36
CA ASP A 27 25.94 -2.80 43.16
C ASP A 27 25.04 -3.80 43.87
N GLY A 28 24.69 -4.89 43.19
CA GLY A 28 23.88 -5.97 43.75
C GLY A 28 24.28 -7.35 43.24
N ALA A 29 25.37 -7.87 43.79
CA ALA A 29 25.87 -9.22 43.58
C ALA A 29 24.90 -10.31 44.09
N LEU A 30 24.56 -11.29 43.25
CA LEU A 30 24.11 -12.64 43.64
C LEU A 30 24.54 -13.64 42.54
N SER A 31 25.65 -14.36 42.75
CA SER A 31 25.73 -15.79 43.10
C SER A 31 25.12 -16.73 42.03
N GLU A 32 25.95 -17.38 41.22
CA GLU A 32 26.41 -18.77 41.44
C GLU A 32 25.28 -19.76 41.77
N HIS A 33 24.86 -20.55 40.77
CA HIS A 33 24.52 -21.96 40.96
C HIS A 33 24.84 -22.75 39.68
N ALA A 34 25.73 -23.71 39.86
CA ALA A 34 26.09 -24.76 38.92
C ALA A 34 25.16 -25.97 39.08
N GLU A 35 24.92 -26.70 37.99
CA GLU A 35 24.72 -28.18 37.88
C GLU A 35 24.19 -28.47 36.45
N ALA A 36 24.93 -29.09 35.52
CA ALA A 36 25.39 -30.48 35.46
C ALA A 36 24.25 -31.52 35.37
N ALA A 37 23.91 -31.93 34.14
CA ALA A 37 23.30 -33.22 33.77
C ALA A 37 23.40 -33.34 32.23
N SER A 38 24.35 -34.11 31.69
CA SER A 38 24.35 -35.57 31.49
C SER A 38 23.48 -36.03 30.32
N ASP A 39 24.15 -36.61 29.33
CA ASP A 39 23.78 -37.81 28.58
C ASP A 39 22.37 -37.90 27.98
N GLU A 40 22.28 -37.91 26.65
CA GLU A 40 21.48 -38.92 25.94
C GLU A 40 21.95 -39.09 24.49
N ASP A 41 22.73 -40.15 24.29
CA ASP A 41 22.95 -40.84 23.02
C ASP A 41 21.65 -41.50 22.54
N GLY A 42 21.29 -41.32 21.27
CA GLY A 42 20.23 -42.12 20.65
C GLY A 42 20.05 -41.87 19.15
N PRO A 43 20.51 -42.77 18.26
CA PRO A 43 20.15 -42.74 16.85
C PRO A 43 18.83 -43.49 16.64
N THR A 44 17.72 -42.76 16.47
CA THR A 44 16.47 -43.38 16.01
C THR A 44 16.54 -43.56 14.49
N SER A 45 16.87 -44.78 14.06
CA SER A 45 16.66 -45.24 12.69
C SER A 45 15.17 -45.27 12.37
N TRP A 46 14.70 -44.23 11.68
CA TRP A 46 13.37 -44.15 11.11
C TRP A 46 13.30 -45.10 9.91
N SER A 47 12.72 -46.28 10.13
CA SER A 47 12.39 -47.21 9.06
C SER A 47 11.02 -46.82 8.52
N GLY A 48 10.98 -46.41 7.26
CA GLY A 48 9.75 -46.12 6.55
C GLY A 48 8.95 -47.39 6.31
N GLU A 49 7.97 -47.66 7.17
CA GLU A 49 6.84 -48.52 6.85
C GLU A 49 5.89 -47.73 5.94
N ALA A 50 5.66 -48.28 4.75
CA ALA A 50 4.72 -47.74 3.78
C ALA A 50 3.30 -47.82 4.35
N LEU A 51 2.67 -46.66 4.52
CA LEU A 51 1.28 -46.54 4.91
C LEU A 51 0.38 -47.10 3.80
N ASP A 52 -0.39 -48.13 4.15
CA ASP A 52 -1.40 -48.77 3.32
C ASP A 52 -2.59 -47.81 3.06
N PRO A 53 -2.87 -47.42 1.80
CA PRO A 53 -3.94 -46.48 1.46
C PRO A 53 -5.36 -47.08 1.57
N SER A 54 -5.53 -48.35 1.97
CA SER A 54 -6.85 -49.00 1.98
C SER A 54 -7.72 -48.74 3.23
N VAL A 55 -7.20 -48.05 4.25
CA VAL A 55 -7.91 -47.85 5.55
C VAL A 55 -8.84 -46.62 5.58
N TRP A 56 -8.80 -45.74 4.58
CA TRP A 56 -9.55 -44.47 4.59
C TRP A 56 -10.97 -44.55 3.99
N SER A 57 -11.48 -45.75 3.65
CA SER A 57 -12.76 -45.90 2.94
C SER A 57 -14.00 -46.15 3.82
N SER A 58 -13.89 -46.15 5.15
CA SER A 58 -15.00 -46.57 6.03
C SER A 58 -15.47 -45.57 7.09
N ALA A 59 -15.15 -44.28 6.97
CA ALA A 59 -15.46 -43.27 8.02
C ALA A 59 -16.34 -42.09 7.55
N ALA A 60 -17.25 -42.31 6.59
CA ALA A 60 -18.16 -41.28 6.11
C ALA A 60 -19.62 -41.76 6.12
N GLU A 61 -20.16 -42.08 7.30
CA GLU A 61 -21.60 -42.21 7.51
C GLU A 61 -21.93 -42.00 9.00
N SER A 62 -22.08 -40.74 9.39
CA SER A 62 -22.82 -40.37 10.60
C SER A 62 -23.34 -38.95 10.43
N THR A 63 -24.56 -38.85 9.90
CA THR A 63 -25.46 -37.70 9.98
C THR A 63 -25.73 -37.34 11.45
N PRO A 64 -25.50 -36.10 11.92
CA PRO A 64 -26.02 -35.66 13.19
C PRO A 64 -27.46 -35.17 13.02
N ASP A 65 -28.33 -35.72 13.87
CA ASP A 65 -29.74 -35.42 14.00
C ASP A 65 -30.04 -33.92 14.25
N GLU A 66 -31.17 -33.51 13.69
CA GLU A 66 -31.83 -32.23 13.86
C GLU A 66 -32.19 -32.01 15.34
N HIS A 67 -31.63 -30.96 15.95
CA HIS A 67 -32.15 -30.41 17.20
C HIS A 67 -32.97 -29.16 16.91
N GLU A 68 -34.28 -29.43 16.86
CA GLU A 68 -35.39 -28.51 17.00
C GLU A 68 -35.30 -27.66 18.29
N GLU A 69 -35.68 -26.39 18.14
CA GLU A 69 -36.58 -25.68 19.06
C GLU A 69 -36.05 -25.22 20.44
N ALA A 70 -35.73 -23.92 20.53
CA ALA A 70 -36.15 -23.05 21.64
C ALA A 70 -35.97 -21.58 21.22
N ALA A 71 -37.06 -20.98 20.75
CA ALA A 71 -37.20 -19.53 20.68
C ALA A 71 -37.38 -19.01 22.11
N ASP A 72 -36.41 -18.24 22.60
CA ASP A 72 -36.51 -17.55 23.88
C ASP A 72 -36.80 -16.07 23.64
N ASP A 73 -37.83 -15.63 24.35
CA ASP A 73 -38.65 -14.45 24.18
C ASP A 73 -37.97 -13.28 24.90
N ALA A 74 -37.11 -12.53 24.19
CA ALA A 74 -36.44 -11.36 24.73
C ALA A 74 -37.25 -10.09 24.41
N ALA A 75 -38.09 -9.71 25.36
CA ALA A 75 -38.84 -8.47 25.40
C ALA A 75 -37.95 -7.24 25.16
N LEU A 76 -38.30 -6.47 24.13
CA LEU A 76 -37.78 -5.12 23.89
C LEU A 76 -38.47 -4.12 24.83
N PRO A 77 -37.74 -3.17 25.42
CA PRO A 77 -38.36 -2.04 26.09
C PRO A 77 -38.92 -1.05 25.05
N ASP A 78 -40.24 -0.84 25.14
CA ASP A 78 -40.92 0.36 24.66
C ASP A 78 -40.38 1.60 25.39
N ASP A 79 -40.61 2.78 24.80
CA ASP A 79 -40.39 4.13 25.31
C ASP A 79 -39.12 4.84 24.80
N ILE A 80 -39.17 5.26 23.53
CA ILE A 80 -38.48 6.47 23.07
C ILE A 80 -39.58 7.50 22.78
N GLU A 81 -39.84 8.36 23.76
CA GLU A 81 -40.62 9.58 23.62
C GLU A 81 -39.95 10.46 22.54
N THR A 82 -40.72 10.77 21.50
CA THR A 82 -40.35 11.71 20.45
C THR A 82 -40.86 13.06 20.90
N ASP A 83 -39.96 13.90 21.39
CA ASP A 83 -40.21 15.32 21.65
C ASP A 83 -40.38 16.03 20.31
N GLU A 84 -41.64 16.13 19.88
CA GLU A 84 -42.12 17.07 18.88
C GLU A 84 -42.20 18.46 19.52
N ASP A 85 -41.14 19.26 19.43
CA ASP A 85 -41.23 20.68 19.82
C ASP A 85 -40.44 21.59 18.86
N ASP A 86 -41.17 22.64 18.45
CA ASP A 86 -40.72 23.93 17.94
C ASP A 86 -40.22 24.04 16.48
N GLU A 87 -41.19 23.98 15.57
CA GLU A 87 -41.17 24.76 14.32
C GLU A 87 -41.15 26.27 14.67
N SER A 88 -39.94 26.83 14.81
CA SER A 88 -39.76 28.29 14.82
C SER A 88 -39.51 28.77 13.40
N ASP A 89 -40.35 29.72 12.99
CA ASP A 89 -40.32 30.47 11.74
C ASP A 89 -38.94 31.14 11.52
N GLU A 90 -37.99 30.45 10.92
CA GLU A 90 -36.82 31.11 10.33
C GLU A 90 -37.22 31.66 8.95
N ASP A 91 -37.24 33.00 8.86
CA ASP A 91 -37.35 33.78 7.64
C ASP A 91 -36.38 33.25 6.58
N VAL A 92 -36.89 32.38 5.70
CA VAL A 92 -36.20 31.90 4.51
C VAL A 92 -36.03 33.10 3.57
N ALA A 93 -34.87 33.75 3.69
CA ALA A 93 -34.38 34.67 2.68
C ALA A 93 -34.40 33.94 1.34
N SER A 94 -35.15 34.50 0.40
CA SER A 94 -35.43 33.92 -0.91
C SER A 94 -34.14 33.44 -1.59
N GLU A 95 -34.07 32.14 -1.89
CA GLU A 95 -32.96 31.49 -2.64
C GLU A 95 -32.65 32.19 -3.98
N SER A 96 -33.57 33.01 -4.51
CA SER A 96 -33.31 33.78 -5.73
C SER A 96 -32.40 34.99 -5.52
N ASP A 97 -32.35 35.61 -4.34
CA ASP A 97 -31.49 36.77 -4.09
C ASP A 97 -30.02 36.37 -3.90
N VAL A 98 -29.76 35.19 -3.32
CA VAL A 98 -28.41 34.66 -3.11
C VAL A 98 -27.78 34.20 -4.44
N LEU A 99 -28.60 33.72 -5.39
CA LEU A 99 -28.14 33.34 -6.72
C LEU A 99 -27.82 34.54 -7.61
N GLU A 100 -28.49 35.69 -7.47
CA GLU A 100 -28.12 36.91 -8.21
C GLU A 100 -26.80 37.52 -7.71
N GLU A 101 -26.51 37.46 -6.40
CA GLU A 101 -25.26 38.00 -5.85
C GLU A 101 -24.05 37.11 -6.18
N LEU A 102 -24.20 35.78 -6.21
CA LEU A 102 -23.14 34.85 -6.63
C LEU A 102 -22.86 34.88 -8.14
N VAL A 103 -23.85 35.17 -8.98
CA VAL A 103 -23.65 35.34 -10.43
C VAL A 103 -22.98 36.68 -10.74
N ALA A 104 -23.16 37.72 -9.92
CA ALA A 104 -22.48 39.01 -10.09
C ALA A 104 -20.97 38.96 -9.76
N VAL A 105 -20.52 38.06 -8.88
CA VAL A 105 -19.10 37.91 -8.50
C VAL A 105 -18.30 37.09 -9.52
N SER A 106 -18.95 36.31 -10.39
CA SER A 106 -18.27 35.49 -11.41
C SER A 106 -17.91 36.24 -12.70
N ALA A 107 -18.16 37.55 -12.78
CA ALA A 107 -17.94 38.36 -13.99
C ALA A 107 -16.76 39.34 -13.89
N THR A 108 -15.96 39.32 -12.82
CA THR A 108 -14.64 39.99 -12.83
C THR A 108 -13.65 39.15 -13.62
N SER A 109 -13.74 39.30 -14.94
CA SER A 109 -12.73 38.88 -15.90
C SER A 109 -11.40 39.55 -15.52
N TYR A 110 -10.59 38.89 -14.70
CA TYR A 110 -9.17 39.22 -14.65
C TYR A 110 -8.65 38.95 -16.07
N PRO A 111 -8.14 39.96 -16.80
CA PRO A 111 -7.49 39.70 -18.06
C PRO A 111 -6.31 38.79 -17.75
N LEU A 112 -6.44 37.52 -18.11
CA LEU A 112 -5.34 36.58 -18.09
C LEU A 112 -4.22 37.24 -18.91
N PRO A 113 -3.03 37.46 -18.33
CA PRO A 113 -1.92 37.98 -19.11
C PRO A 113 -1.76 37.07 -20.33
N GLU A 114 -1.84 37.67 -21.51
CA GLU A 114 -1.62 36.99 -22.78
C GLU A 114 -0.36 36.12 -22.61
N PRO A 115 -0.45 34.78 -22.65
CA PRO A 115 0.74 33.97 -22.57
C PRO A 115 1.57 34.37 -23.78
N ALA A 116 2.72 35.00 -23.54
CA ALA A 116 3.68 35.27 -24.58
C ALA A 116 4.06 33.91 -25.18
N ILE A 117 3.45 33.57 -26.32
CA ILE A 117 3.79 32.39 -27.09
C ILE A 117 5.14 32.71 -27.74
N GLU A 118 6.22 32.57 -26.96
CA GLU A 118 7.57 32.55 -27.49
C GLU A 118 7.68 31.32 -28.39
N GLU A 119 7.65 31.54 -29.71
CA GLU A 119 7.90 30.51 -30.70
C GLU A 119 9.21 29.76 -30.36
N PRO A 120 9.19 28.43 -30.21
CA PRO A 120 10.37 27.63 -29.92
C PRO A 120 11.36 27.60 -31.10
N GLN A 121 12.13 28.67 -31.31
CA GLN A 121 13.16 28.69 -32.36
C GLN A 121 14.48 28.13 -31.84
N GLY A 122 14.68 26.81 -31.96
CA GLY A 122 16.02 26.24 -31.98
C GLY A 122 16.14 24.74 -31.64
N PRO A 123 17.04 23.99 -32.33
CA PRO A 123 17.33 22.58 -32.05
C PRO A 123 18.03 22.32 -30.70
N GLY A 124 18.29 23.35 -29.88
CA GLY A 124 18.88 23.21 -28.53
C GLY A 124 17.88 22.94 -27.40
N ARG A 125 16.56 22.88 -27.67
CA ARG A 125 15.52 22.79 -26.62
C ARG A 125 15.45 21.41 -25.94
N ALA A 126 15.82 20.33 -26.62
CA ALA A 126 15.89 19.01 -26.00
C ALA A 126 17.01 18.96 -24.94
N GLU A 127 18.19 19.49 -25.26
CA GLU A 127 19.30 19.58 -24.31
C GLU A 127 19.01 20.58 -23.18
N ALA A 128 18.32 21.68 -23.46
CA ALA A 128 17.86 22.63 -22.44
C ALA A 128 16.78 22.06 -21.50
N LEU A 129 15.88 21.20 -22.02
CA LEU A 129 14.88 20.50 -21.19
C LEU A 129 15.51 19.42 -20.30
N ILE A 130 16.46 18.66 -20.83
CA ILE A 130 17.17 17.62 -20.06
C ILE A 130 18.09 18.24 -19.00
N SER A 131 18.84 19.30 -19.35
CA SER A 131 19.71 20.01 -18.40
C SER A 131 18.94 20.87 -17.39
N GLY A 132 17.80 21.46 -17.80
CA GLY A 132 16.89 22.17 -16.91
C GLY A 132 16.21 21.23 -15.91
N TRP A 133 15.86 20.01 -16.31
CA TRP A 133 15.32 18.99 -15.41
C TRP A 133 16.38 18.49 -14.41
N ALA A 134 17.61 18.25 -14.86
CA ALA A 134 18.72 17.83 -14.00
C ALA A 134 19.14 18.90 -12.98
N SER A 135 19.07 20.19 -13.33
CA SER A 135 19.42 21.30 -12.42
C SER A 135 18.29 21.72 -11.49
N ARG A 136 17.03 21.42 -11.83
CA ARG A 136 15.86 21.60 -10.97
C ARG A 136 15.59 20.44 -10.03
N MET A 137 16.27 19.31 -10.18
CA MET A 137 16.38 18.36 -9.09
C MET A 137 17.37 18.96 -8.08
N PRO A 138 16.91 19.60 -6.98
CA PRO A 138 17.81 19.88 -5.87
C PRO A 138 18.54 18.57 -5.60
N ALA A 139 19.88 18.63 -5.51
CA ALA A 139 20.69 17.46 -5.23
C ALA A 139 19.96 16.64 -4.17
N LEU A 140 19.59 15.41 -4.55
CA LEU A 140 18.71 14.46 -3.87
C LEU A 140 19.36 13.97 -2.57
N ALA A 141 19.85 14.90 -1.76
CA ALA A 141 20.36 14.72 -0.43
C ALA A 141 19.17 14.66 0.52
N LEU A 142 18.20 13.78 0.21
CA LEU A 142 17.47 13.16 1.31
C LEU A 142 18.53 12.44 2.12
N PRO A 143 18.65 12.72 3.43
CA PRO A 143 19.42 11.85 4.29
C PRO A 143 18.71 10.50 4.25
N ILE A 144 19.18 9.59 3.40
CA ILE A 144 18.66 8.23 3.31
C ILE A 144 18.93 7.62 4.68
N PRO A 145 17.88 7.29 5.47
CA PRO A 145 18.09 6.72 6.79
C PRO A 145 18.86 5.41 6.64
N VAL A 146 19.91 5.23 7.45
CA VAL A 146 20.79 4.05 7.37
C VAL A 146 19.97 2.77 7.55
N GLU A 147 18.91 2.85 8.35
CA GLU A 147 17.93 1.79 8.60
C GLU A 147 17.26 1.32 7.30
N SER A 148 16.92 2.24 6.37
CA SER A 148 16.33 1.87 5.08
C SER A 148 17.33 1.13 4.18
N ILE A 149 18.61 1.48 4.24
CA ILE A 149 19.67 0.79 3.49
C ILE A 149 19.83 -0.63 4.03
N ILE A 150 19.90 -0.78 5.36
CA ILE A 150 19.99 -2.10 6.01
C ILE A 150 18.80 -2.96 5.64
N LEU A 151 17.58 -2.43 5.74
CA LEU A 151 16.36 -3.14 5.37
C LEU A 151 16.37 -3.56 3.89
N THR A 152 16.77 -2.66 3.00
CA THR A 152 16.88 -2.95 1.56
C THR A 152 17.84 -4.09 1.29
N VAL A 153 19.02 -4.09 1.94
CA VAL A 153 20.00 -5.17 1.83
C VAL A 153 19.43 -6.49 2.34
N LEU A 154 18.76 -6.49 3.50
CA LEU A 154 18.18 -7.70 4.06
C LEU A 154 17.07 -8.29 3.18
N VAL A 155 16.17 -7.46 2.65
CA VAL A 155 15.11 -7.90 1.73
C VAL A 155 15.69 -8.37 0.39
N THR A 156 16.74 -7.72 -0.11
CA THR A 156 17.45 -8.17 -1.32
C THR A 156 18.07 -9.56 -1.11
N ILE A 157 18.67 -9.80 0.07
CA ILE A 157 19.17 -11.13 0.44
C ILE A 157 18.03 -12.14 0.51
N ALA A 158 16.87 -11.77 1.06
CA ALA A 158 15.69 -12.63 1.08
C ALA A 158 15.20 -12.98 -0.34
N PHE A 159 15.20 -12.02 -1.28
CA PHE A 159 14.85 -12.28 -2.68
C PHE A 159 15.86 -13.20 -3.35
N LEU A 160 17.16 -12.96 -3.17
CA LEU A 160 18.21 -13.83 -3.70
C LEU A 160 18.12 -15.24 -3.11
N ALA A 161 17.87 -15.37 -1.80
CA ALA A 161 17.68 -16.65 -1.15
C ALA A 161 16.45 -17.39 -1.71
N PHE A 162 15.33 -16.67 -1.94
CA PHE A 162 14.14 -17.25 -2.55
C PHE A 162 14.43 -17.81 -3.95
N VAL A 163 15.09 -17.03 -4.82
CA VAL A 163 15.30 -17.44 -6.22
C VAL A 163 16.49 -18.39 -6.45
N LEU A 164 17.43 -18.51 -5.50
CA LEU A 164 18.64 -19.34 -5.64
C LEU A 164 18.56 -20.69 -4.91
N ILE A 165 17.64 -20.86 -3.98
CA ILE A 165 17.49 -22.11 -3.23
C ILE A 165 16.50 -23.02 -3.96
N GLU A 166 17.01 -24.09 -4.57
CA GLU A 166 16.20 -25.14 -5.17
C GLU A 166 16.09 -26.36 -4.23
N PRO A 167 14.87 -26.86 -3.90
CA PRO A 167 13.55 -26.38 -4.32
C PRO A 167 13.11 -25.11 -3.58
N THR A 168 12.40 -24.22 -4.29
CA THR A 168 12.00 -22.90 -3.78
C THR A 168 11.13 -23.00 -2.52
N PRO A 169 11.62 -22.55 -1.36
CA PRO A 169 10.83 -22.55 -0.14
C PRO A 169 9.76 -21.46 -0.20
N ARG A 170 8.50 -21.80 -0.48
CA ARG A 170 7.37 -20.84 -0.48
C ARG A 170 7.27 -20.02 0.80
N TRP A 171 7.69 -20.58 1.94
CA TRP A 171 7.73 -19.88 3.22
C TRP A 171 8.75 -18.74 3.26
N ALA A 172 9.78 -18.74 2.40
CA ALA A 172 10.78 -17.68 2.35
C ALA A 172 10.19 -16.37 1.81
N ALA A 173 9.25 -16.42 0.85
CA ALA A 173 8.52 -15.22 0.42
C ALA A 173 7.67 -14.63 1.56
N LEU A 174 7.02 -15.49 2.35
CA LEU A 174 6.26 -15.05 3.54
C LEU A 174 7.17 -14.41 4.59
N LEU A 175 8.33 -15.00 4.86
CA LEU A 175 9.31 -14.39 5.77
C LEU A 175 9.84 -13.06 5.22
N GLY A 176 10.11 -12.97 3.91
CA GLY A 176 10.50 -11.72 3.25
C GLY A 176 9.44 -10.63 3.41
N ALA A 177 8.16 -10.99 3.26
CA ALA A 177 7.03 -10.07 3.48
C ALA A 177 6.92 -9.63 4.96
N ILE A 178 7.04 -10.56 5.91
CA ILE A 178 7.04 -10.23 7.36
C ILE A 178 8.21 -9.30 7.71
N LEU A 179 9.40 -9.60 7.20
CA LEU A 179 10.59 -8.78 7.36
C LEU A 179 10.39 -7.38 6.77
N ALA A 180 9.79 -7.28 5.59
CA ALA A 180 9.45 -6.00 4.97
C ALA A 180 8.43 -5.21 5.80
N ALA A 181 7.37 -5.85 6.30
CA ALA A 181 6.35 -5.20 7.12
C ALA A 181 6.95 -4.62 8.41
N LEU A 182 7.63 -5.47 9.20
CA LEU A 182 8.23 -5.08 10.49
C LEU A 182 9.39 -4.10 10.28
N GLY A 183 10.20 -4.32 9.26
CA GLY A 183 11.32 -3.48 8.91
C GLY A 183 10.87 -2.08 8.49
N THR A 184 9.88 -1.98 7.61
CA THR A 184 9.37 -0.68 7.16
C THR A 184 8.68 0.06 8.32
N ASP A 185 7.93 -0.61 9.19
CA ASP A 185 7.37 0.03 10.40
C ASP A 185 8.47 0.61 11.29
N GLY A 186 9.55 -0.16 11.53
CA GLY A 186 10.70 0.31 12.30
C GLY A 186 11.41 1.51 11.63
N VAL A 187 11.58 1.48 10.31
CA VAL A 187 12.18 2.57 9.53
C VAL A 187 11.31 3.83 9.61
N LEU A 188 9.99 3.71 9.43
CA LEU A 188 9.04 4.83 9.50
C LEU A 188 9.05 5.46 10.90
N ARG A 189 8.94 4.66 11.96
CA ARG A 189 8.93 5.15 13.34
C ARG A 189 10.24 5.80 13.76
N THR A 190 11.38 5.32 13.23
CA THR A 190 12.70 5.88 13.55
C THR A 190 12.97 7.17 12.77
N ALA A 191 12.74 7.16 11.46
CA ALA A 191 13.06 8.27 10.57
C ALA A 191 12.04 9.42 10.61
N ARG A 192 10.81 9.15 11.08
CA ARG A 192 9.70 10.12 11.20
C ARG A 192 9.06 10.05 12.59
N ARG A 193 9.90 9.99 13.62
CA ARG A 193 9.46 9.89 15.03
C ARG A 193 8.56 11.05 15.47
N ASP A 194 8.70 12.22 14.86
CA ASP A 194 7.84 13.38 15.10
C ASP A 194 6.40 13.14 14.68
N VAL A 195 6.17 12.49 13.53
CA VAL A 195 4.83 12.21 13.00
C VAL A 195 4.21 11.02 13.73
N PHE A 196 4.94 9.90 13.81
CA PHE A 196 4.41 8.67 14.38
C PHE A 196 4.48 8.59 15.90
N GLY A 197 5.25 9.45 16.56
CA GLY A 197 5.35 9.52 18.02
C GLY A 197 4.07 10.02 18.71
N MET A 198 3.20 10.70 17.97
CA MET A 198 1.92 11.21 18.47
C MET A 198 0.76 10.20 18.32
N GLY A 199 1.05 8.97 17.89
CA GLY A 199 0.03 7.92 17.71
C GLY A 199 -0.58 7.88 16.30
N ALA A 200 0.03 8.53 15.31
CA ALA A 200 -0.36 8.35 13.91
C ALA A 200 -0.16 6.89 13.47
N ASP A 201 -1.10 6.38 12.67
CA ASP A 201 -1.09 5.00 12.22
C ASP A 201 -0.08 4.80 11.07
N THR A 202 0.84 3.84 11.24
CA THR A 202 1.80 3.42 10.20
C THR A 202 1.21 2.38 9.26
N THR A 203 0.10 1.74 9.62
CA THR A 203 -0.46 0.58 8.92
C THR A 203 -0.66 0.79 7.42
N PRO A 204 -1.21 1.92 6.93
CA PRO A 204 -1.37 2.16 5.50
C PRO A 204 -0.06 2.15 4.72
N PHE A 205 1.07 2.48 5.37
CA PHE A 205 2.43 2.51 4.79
C PHE A 205 3.14 1.16 4.75
N LEU A 206 2.52 0.13 5.30
CA LEU A 206 3.08 -1.21 5.31
C LEU A 206 2.57 -2.06 4.15
N PHE A 207 1.40 -1.76 3.59
CA PHE A 207 0.78 -2.62 2.58
C PHE A 207 1.62 -2.74 1.31
N LEU A 208 2.06 -1.63 0.71
CA LEU A 208 2.84 -1.66 -0.52
C LEU A 208 4.21 -2.37 -0.36
N PRO A 209 5.08 -2.00 0.59
CA PRO A 209 6.35 -2.71 0.80
C PRO A 209 6.15 -4.20 1.07
N THR A 210 5.15 -4.56 1.88
CA THR A 210 4.87 -5.96 2.24
C THR A 210 4.43 -6.77 1.03
N LEU A 211 3.46 -6.26 0.26
CA LEU A 211 2.95 -6.94 -0.93
C LEU A 211 3.98 -6.95 -2.07
N PHE A 212 4.84 -5.92 -2.17
CA PHE A 212 5.98 -5.93 -3.07
C PHE A 212 6.97 -7.04 -2.70
N ALA A 213 7.34 -7.14 -1.42
CA ALA A 213 8.24 -8.19 -0.94
C ALA A 213 7.68 -9.60 -1.07
N LEU A 214 6.35 -9.75 -0.98
CA LEU A 214 5.66 -11.00 -1.23
C LEU A 214 5.63 -11.36 -2.72
N GLY A 215 5.24 -10.42 -3.58
CA GLY A 215 4.93 -10.67 -4.99
C GLY A 215 6.14 -10.68 -5.92
N ALA A 216 7.08 -9.76 -5.73
CA ALA A 216 8.22 -9.58 -6.65
C ALA A 216 9.10 -10.84 -6.83
N PRO A 217 9.59 -11.52 -5.77
CA PRO A 217 10.46 -12.68 -5.96
C PRO A 217 9.72 -13.86 -6.61
N VAL A 218 8.44 -14.05 -6.26
CA VAL A 218 7.57 -15.08 -6.85
C VAL A 218 7.30 -14.79 -8.32
N PHE A 219 7.06 -13.52 -8.66
CA PHE A 219 6.87 -13.10 -10.05
C PHE A 219 8.14 -13.32 -10.88
N ILE A 220 9.32 -13.03 -10.33
CA ILE A 220 10.61 -13.27 -10.99
C ILE A 220 10.81 -14.76 -11.27
N GLU A 221 10.59 -15.62 -10.27
CA GLU A 221 10.72 -17.08 -10.43
C GLU A 221 9.87 -17.62 -11.59
N TYR A 222 8.67 -17.08 -11.76
CA TYR A 222 7.74 -17.54 -12.79
C TYR A 222 8.00 -16.94 -14.19
N ASN A 223 8.69 -15.80 -14.28
CA ASN A 223 8.84 -15.05 -15.54
C ASN A 223 10.27 -14.99 -16.08
N VAL A 224 11.27 -15.25 -15.24
CA VAL A 224 12.67 -15.06 -15.56
C VAL A 224 13.39 -16.39 -15.40
N GLU A 225 14.05 -16.82 -16.47
CA GLU A 225 14.77 -18.10 -16.48
C GLU A 225 16.29 -17.91 -16.59
N GLY A 226 17.02 -18.91 -16.12
CA GLY A 226 18.46 -19.01 -16.30
C GLY A 226 19.24 -17.90 -15.59
N PHE A 227 20.26 -17.35 -16.27
CA PHE A 227 21.19 -16.41 -15.66
C PHE A 227 20.60 -15.02 -15.37
N TRP A 228 19.41 -14.71 -15.92
CA TRP A 228 18.74 -13.41 -15.71
C TRP A 228 18.04 -13.30 -14.35
N VAL A 229 17.85 -14.42 -13.64
CA VAL A 229 17.18 -14.45 -12.34
C VAL A 229 17.92 -13.61 -11.30
N ILE A 230 19.25 -13.71 -11.24
CA ILE A 230 20.10 -12.96 -10.30
C ILE A 230 19.97 -11.44 -10.51
N PRO A 231 20.23 -10.88 -11.71
CA PRO A 231 20.07 -9.45 -11.93
C PRO A 231 18.63 -8.98 -11.73
N ALA A 232 17.62 -9.78 -12.09
CA ALA A 232 16.22 -9.45 -11.83
C ALA A 232 15.92 -9.31 -10.32
N ALA A 233 16.40 -10.26 -9.50
CA ALA A 233 16.25 -10.21 -8.05
C ALA A 233 16.99 -9.02 -7.42
N LEU A 234 18.18 -8.69 -7.91
CA LEU A 234 18.93 -7.50 -7.48
C LEU A 234 18.18 -6.20 -7.82
N ILE A 235 17.65 -6.09 -9.04
CA ILE A 235 16.85 -4.93 -9.47
C ILE A 235 15.59 -4.81 -8.62
N ALA A 236 14.90 -5.92 -8.33
CA ALA A 236 13.74 -5.92 -7.47
C ALA A 236 14.08 -5.52 -6.02
N GLY A 237 15.22 -5.95 -5.48
CA GLY A 237 15.71 -5.52 -4.18
C GLY A 237 15.97 -4.01 -4.11
N LEU A 238 16.61 -3.45 -5.15
CA LEU A 238 16.79 -2.00 -5.27
C LEU A 238 15.46 -1.25 -5.42
N ALA A 239 14.53 -1.79 -6.22
CA ALA A 239 13.19 -1.22 -6.38
C ALA A 239 12.41 -1.23 -5.06
N PHE A 240 12.53 -2.29 -4.24
CA PHE A 240 11.98 -2.33 -2.89
C PHE A 240 12.55 -1.21 -2.00
N GLY A 241 13.87 -0.96 -2.05
CA GLY A 241 14.46 0.18 -1.35
C GLY A 241 13.89 1.52 -1.82
N GLY A 242 13.66 1.65 -3.14
CA GLY A 242 12.93 2.78 -3.72
C GLY A 242 11.51 2.94 -3.16
N VAL A 243 10.80 1.83 -2.97
CA VAL A 243 9.45 1.84 -2.37
C VAL A 243 9.52 2.34 -0.94
N VAL A 244 10.44 1.84 -0.11
CA VAL A 244 10.60 2.29 1.28
C VAL A 244 10.95 3.79 1.36
N ILE A 245 11.81 4.27 0.47
CA ILE A 245 12.16 5.70 0.39
C ILE A 245 10.95 6.53 -0.06
N ALA A 246 10.17 6.04 -1.02
CA ALA A 246 8.95 6.69 -1.47
C ALA A 246 7.91 6.77 -0.34
N GLU A 247 7.69 5.69 0.41
CA GLU A 247 6.83 5.69 1.60
C GLU A 247 7.28 6.77 2.60
N LEU A 248 8.57 6.79 2.96
CA LEU A 248 9.15 7.77 3.88
C LEU A 248 8.98 9.22 3.44
N ALA A 249 9.26 9.51 2.16
CA ALA A 249 9.14 10.85 1.58
C ALA A 249 7.68 11.28 1.39
N SER A 250 6.74 10.34 1.40
CA SER A 250 5.32 10.62 1.23
C SER A 250 4.59 11.01 2.53
N VAL A 251 5.22 10.81 3.68
CA VAL A 251 4.62 11.08 5.01
C VAL A 251 4.38 12.56 5.26
N ARG A 252 5.26 13.44 4.79
CA ARG A 252 5.19 14.88 5.08
C ARG A 252 4.64 15.68 3.91
N GLU A 253 3.69 16.56 4.21
CA GLU A 253 3.02 17.34 3.17
C GLU A 253 3.91 18.41 2.54
N ASP A 254 4.90 18.91 3.29
CA ASP A 254 5.79 20.02 2.92
C ASP A 254 7.10 19.57 2.24
N GLU A 255 7.34 18.26 2.13
CA GLU A 255 8.56 17.77 1.50
C GLU A 255 8.52 17.94 -0.04
N PRO A 256 9.55 18.56 -0.65
CA PRO A 256 9.59 18.78 -2.10
C PRO A 256 9.61 17.48 -2.91
N LEU A 257 9.94 16.37 -2.24
CA LEU A 257 10.01 15.04 -2.84
C LEU A 257 8.73 14.23 -2.66
N ARG A 258 7.69 14.78 -2.02
CA ARG A 258 6.38 14.11 -1.88
C ARG A 258 5.80 13.72 -3.24
N VAL A 259 5.80 14.65 -4.20
CA VAL A 259 5.23 14.40 -5.54
C VAL A 259 5.94 13.27 -6.29
N PRO A 260 7.28 13.27 -6.47
CA PRO A 260 7.96 12.16 -7.13
C PRO A 260 7.89 10.85 -6.32
N ALA A 261 7.88 10.93 -4.98
CA ALA A 261 7.71 9.75 -4.13
C ALA A 261 6.33 9.11 -4.34
N ARG A 262 5.26 9.91 -4.36
CA ARG A 262 3.89 9.45 -4.64
C ARG A 262 3.76 8.85 -6.02
N PHE A 263 4.35 9.49 -7.03
CA PHE A 263 4.40 8.92 -8.37
C PHE A 263 5.07 7.54 -8.38
N PHE A 264 6.20 7.39 -7.67
CA PHE A 264 6.90 6.12 -7.57
C PHE A 264 6.09 5.07 -6.79
N ALA A 265 5.49 5.43 -5.66
CA ALA A 265 4.63 4.54 -4.87
C ALA A 265 3.41 4.06 -5.67
N ALA A 266 2.77 4.96 -6.43
CA ALA A 266 1.66 4.60 -7.32
C ALA A 266 2.12 3.65 -8.43
N ALA A 267 3.26 3.94 -9.08
CA ALA A 267 3.83 3.06 -10.11
C ALA A 267 4.17 1.66 -9.56
N ALA A 268 4.78 1.59 -8.37
CA ALA A 268 5.06 0.34 -7.67
C ALA A 268 3.76 -0.39 -7.29
N THR A 269 2.72 0.33 -6.85
CA THR A 269 1.41 -0.25 -6.55
C THR A 269 0.81 -0.93 -7.78
N TYR A 270 0.76 -0.26 -8.93
CA TYR A 270 0.26 -0.86 -10.17
C TYR A 270 1.10 -2.06 -10.62
N PHE A 271 2.42 -2.01 -10.45
CA PHE A 271 3.28 -3.17 -10.69
C PHE A 271 2.93 -4.36 -9.78
N VAL A 272 2.74 -4.12 -8.47
CA VAL A 272 2.39 -5.17 -7.49
C VAL A 272 1.00 -5.74 -7.78
N VAL A 273 0.02 -4.89 -8.11
CA VAL A 273 -1.31 -5.31 -8.56
C VAL A 273 -1.18 -6.27 -9.75
N PHE A 274 -0.45 -5.86 -10.79
CA PHE A 274 -0.25 -6.68 -11.98
C PHE A 274 0.43 -8.02 -11.65
N ALA A 275 1.51 -7.98 -10.87
CA ALA A 275 2.28 -9.17 -10.51
C ALA A 275 1.42 -10.16 -9.72
N LEU A 276 0.76 -9.71 -8.65
CA LEU A 276 -0.03 -10.58 -7.78
C LEU A 276 -1.32 -11.06 -8.45
N PHE A 277 -1.99 -10.25 -9.26
CA PHE A 277 -3.16 -10.69 -10.04
C PHE A 277 -2.76 -11.72 -11.10
N SER A 278 -1.63 -11.56 -11.77
CA SER A 278 -1.12 -12.57 -12.72
C SER A 278 -0.77 -13.88 -12.01
N LEU A 279 -0.12 -13.80 -10.84
CA LEU A 279 0.21 -14.98 -10.03
C LEU A 279 -1.03 -15.71 -9.50
N ALA A 280 -2.10 -14.99 -9.18
CA ALA A 280 -3.37 -15.59 -8.78
C ALA A 280 -4.00 -16.46 -9.88
N TYR A 281 -3.66 -16.21 -11.16
CA TYR A 281 -3.99 -17.10 -12.27
C TYR A 281 -2.96 -18.22 -12.46
N ALA A 282 -1.67 -17.90 -12.37
CA ALA A 282 -0.60 -18.86 -12.58
C ALA A 282 -0.61 -20.01 -11.56
N PHE A 283 -1.11 -19.78 -10.35
CA PHE A 283 -1.14 -20.77 -9.27
C PHE A 283 -2.34 -21.72 -9.29
N ASP A 284 -3.21 -21.67 -10.30
CA ASP A 284 -4.39 -22.55 -10.42
C ASP A 284 -5.19 -22.65 -9.11
N LEU A 285 -5.30 -21.53 -8.39
CA LEU A 285 -6.04 -21.46 -7.14
C LEU A 285 -7.52 -21.80 -7.39
N GLY A 286 -8.14 -22.52 -6.45
CA GLY A 286 -9.58 -22.77 -6.50
C GLY A 286 -10.38 -21.46 -6.62
N LEU A 287 -11.55 -21.51 -7.26
CA LEU A 287 -12.36 -20.32 -7.58
C LEU A 287 -12.59 -19.42 -6.35
N GLY A 288 -13.03 -19.99 -5.22
CA GLY A 288 -13.26 -19.21 -4.00
C GLY A 288 -11.98 -18.57 -3.46
N ALA A 289 -10.87 -19.32 -3.40
CA ALA A 289 -9.59 -18.81 -2.90
C ALA A 289 -9.01 -17.71 -3.79
N SER A 290 -9.11 -17.86 -5.12
CA SER A 290 -8.63 -16.84 -6.06
C SER A 290 -9.44 -15.55 -6.00
N VAL A 291 -10.77 -15.62 -5.90
CA VAL A 291 -11.65 -14.46 -5.75
C VAL A 291 -11.32 -13.70 -4.46
N VAL A 292 -11.20 -14.41 -3.33
CA VAL A 292 -10.85 -13.81 -2.04
C VAL A 292 -9.45 -13.21 -2.08
N ALA A 293 -8.46 -13.90 -2.67
CA ALA A 293 -7.10 -13.39 -2.78
C ALA A 293 -7.05 -12.09 -3.60
N VAL A 294 -7.67 -12.07 -4.80
CA VAL A 294 -7.73 -10.87 -5.64
C VAL A 294 -8.47 -9.73 -4.93
N ALA A 295 -9.56 -10.02 -4.23
CA ALA A 295 -10.30 -9.00 -3.49
C ALA A 295 -9.47 -8.40 -2.35
N LEU A 296 -8.78 -9.22 -1.56
CA LEU A 296 -7.91 -8.76 -0.48
C LEU A 296 -6.70 -7.98 -1.01
N ILE A 297 -6.02 -8.48 -2.04
CA ILE A 297 -4.89 -7.77 -2.66
C ILE A 297 -5.35 -6.41 -3.21
N GLY A 298 -6.47 -6.38 -3.93
CA GLY A 298 -7.06 -5.16 -4.45
C GLY A 298 -7.43 -4.18 -3.35
N MET A 299 -8.08 -4.64 -2.28
CA MET A 299 -8.42 -3.80 -1.13
C MET A 299 -7.17 -3.17 -0.50
N LEU A 300 -6.17 -3.98 -0.15
CA LEU A 300 -4.96 -3.50 0.53
C LEU A 300 -4.17 -2.50 -0.31
N LEU A 301 -4.06 -2.72 -1.63
CA LEU A 301 -3.38 -1.80 -2.54
C LEU A 301 -4.23 -0.57 -2.89
N ALA A 302 -5.56 -0.65 -2.79
CA ALA A 302 -6.42 0.52 -2.93
C ALA A 302 -6.30 1.47 -1.73
N VAL A 303 -6.09 0.95 -0.51
CA VAL A 303 -5.79 1.79 0.67
C VAL A 303 -4.54 2.64 0.42
N GLU A 304 -3.50 2.04 -0.16
CA GLU A 304 -2.26 2.75 -0.50
C GLU A 304 -2.51 3.93 -1.46
N LEU A 305 -3.34 3.74 -2.48
CA LEU A 305 -3.64 4.79 -3.45
C LEU A 305 -4.55 5.88 -2.89
N LEU A 306 -5.48 5.56 -1.99
CA LEU A 306 -6.49 6.49 -1.50
C LEU A 306 -6.05 7.29 -0.27
N ARG A 307 -5.04 6.85 0.49
CA ARG A 307 -4.65 7.49 1.76
C ARG A 307 -4.11 8.93 1.66
N ASP A 308 -3.85 9.47 0.46
CA ASP A 308 -3.14 10.75 0.29
C ASP A 308 -4.04 11.99 0.39
N ASP A 309 -5.36 11.86 0.21
CA ASP A 309 -6.27 12.99 -0.01
C ASP A 309 -6.88 13.60 1.27
N GLN A 310 -6.23 13.48 2.43
CA GLN A 310 -6.79 13.86 3.74
C GLN A 310 -8.20 13.26 3.98
N ILE A 311 -8.46 12.11 3.37
CA ILE A 311 -9.72 11.40 3.50
C ILE A 311 -9.85 10.89 4.93
N ASP A 312 -11.08 10.86 5.44
CA ASP A 312 -11.38 10.10 6.63
C ASP A 312 -10.95 8.62 6.45
N ALA A 313 -10.38 8.04 7.50
CA ALA A 313 -9.84 6.68 7.46
C ALA A 313 -10.95 5.66 7.17
N LEU A 314 -12.16 5.90 7.69
CA LEU A 314 -13.31 5.03 7.45
C LEU A 314 -13.73 5.06 5.97
N GLU A 315 -13.81 6.24 5.36
CA GLU A 315 -14.15 6.39 3.94
C GLU A 315 -13.09 5.71 3.06
N THR A 316 -11.81 5.84 3.40
CA THR A 316 -10.72 5.12 2.72
C THR A 316 -10.91 3.60 2.78
N ILE A 317 -11.21 3.05 3.97
CA ILE A 317 -11.43 1.61 4.17
C ILE A 317 -12.67 1.12 3.40
N VAL A 318 -13.76 1.89 3.41
CA VAL A 318 -14.99 1.53 2.68
C VAL A 318 -14.74 1.54 1.17
N LEU A 319 -14.15 2.60 0.62
CA LEU A 319 -13.88 2.72 -0.81
C LEU A 319 -12.89 1.65 -1.31
N SER A 320 -11.81 1.42 -0.56
CA SER A 320 -10.86 0.35 -0.88
C SER A 320 -11.48 -1.05 -0.79
N GLY A 321 -12.37 -1.28 0.19
CA GLY A 321 -13.17 -2.51 0.27
C GLY A 321 -14.05 -2.71 -0.96
N VAL A 322 -14.74 -1.67 -1.42
CA VAL A 322 -15.54 -1.70 -2.65
C VAL A 322 -14.67 -2.03 -3.87
N ILE A 323 -13.50 -1.39 -4.01
CA ILE A 323 -12.55 -1.67 -5.09
C ILE A 323 -12.10 -3.14 -5.06
N GLY A 324 -11.77 -3.67 -3.87
CA GLY A 324 -11.43 -5.08 -3.69
C GLY A 324 -12.54 -6.02 -4.10
N VAL A 325 -13.78 -5.79 -3.65
CA VAL A 325 -14.94 -6.60 -4.03
C VAL A 325 -15.16 -6.60 -5.55
N ILE A 326 -15.08 -5.43 -6.19
CA ILE A 326 -15.20 -5.32 -7.66
C ILE A 326 -14.12 -6.15 -8.36
N ALA A 327 -12.87 -6.10 -7.89
CA ALA A 327 -11.78 -6.90 -8.45
C ALA A 327 -12.02 -8.42 -8.26
N GLY A 328 -12.53 -8.84 -7.09
CA GLY A 328 -12.90 -10.23 -6.82
C GLY A 328 -14.01 -10.75 -7.73
N GLU A 329 -15.09 -9.97 -7.89
CA GLU A 329 -16.18 -10.30 -8.82
C GLU A 329 -15.70 -10.39 -10.26
N ALA A 330 -14.82 -9.48 -10.69
CA ALA A 330 -14.22 -9.56 -12.02
C ALA A 330 -13.34 -10.80 -12.18
N ARG A 331 -12.61 -11.21 -11.13
CA ARG A 331 -11.87 -12.48 -11.13
C ARG A 331 -12.79 -13.69 -11.28
N TRP A 332 -13.98 -13.66 -10.67
CA TRP A 332 -15.00 -14.70 -10.85
C TRP A 332 -15.49 -14.76 -12.30
N VAL A 333 -15.82 -13.62 -12.90
CA VAL A 333 -16.27 -13.56 -14.31
C VAL A 333 -15.20 -14.05 -15.27
N LEU A 334 -13.95 -13.62 -15.08
CA LEU A 334 -12.82 -14.02 -15.92
C LEU A 334 -12.50 -15.52 -15.86
N GLN A 335 -12.89 -16.23 -14.79
CA GLN A 335 -12.73 -17.69 -14.71
C GLN A 335 -13.48 -18.43 -15.85
N TYR A 336 -14.57 -17.85 -16.35
CA TYR A 336 -15.37 -18.44 -17.42
C TYR A 336 -14.89 -18.02 -18.82
N MET A 337 -13.91 -17.12 -18.91
CA MET A 337 -13.34 -16.65 -20.17
C MET A 337 -11.99 -17.32 -20.44
N PRO A 338 -11.73 -17.81 -21.68
CA PRO A 338 -10.48 -18.47 -22.04
C PRO A 338 -9.34 -17.46 -22.28
N VAL A 339 -8.91 -16.80 -21.20
CA VAL A 339 -7.89 -15.74 -21.19
C VAL A 339 -6.61 -16.27 -20.54
N ASP A 340 -5.47 -16.01 -21.18
CA ASP A 340 -4.14 -16.37 -20.63
C ASP A 340 -3.86 -15.62 -19.33
N GLY A 341 -3.11 -16.25 -18.41
CA GLY A 341 -2.92 -15.72 -17.05
C GLY A 341 -2.43 -14.27 -16.98
N TYR A 342 -1.47 -13.89 -17.84
CA TYR A 342 -0.97 -12.51 -17.92
C TYR A 342 -1.99 -11.53 -18.49
N LEU A 343 -2.77 -11.95 -19.50
CA LEU A 343 -3.84 -11.12 -20.06
C LEU A 343 -4.98 -10.93 -19.05
N ALA A 344 -5.27 -11.95 -18.25
CA ALA A 344 -6.24 -11.87 -17.17
C ALA A 344 -5.76 -10.95 -16.04
N GLY A 345 -4.47 -11.07 -15.64
CA GLY A 345 -3.83 -10.16 -14.70
C GLY A 345 -3.84 -8.70 -15.19
N LEU A 346 -3.53 -8.46 -16.47
CA LEU A 346 -3.60 -7.14 -17.09
C LEU A 346 -5.03 -6.59 -17.16
N THR A 347 -6.02 -7.45 -17.42
CA THR A 347 -7.45 -7.05 -17.41
C THR A 347 -7.88 -6.60 -16.02
N LEU A 348 -7.48 -7.34 -14.97
CA LEU A 348 -7.76 -6.96 -13.59
C LEU A 348 -7.00 -5.68 -13.18
N LEU A 349 -5.76 -5.48 -13.67
CA LEU A 349 -5.02 -4.23 -13.45
C LEU A 349 -5.76 -3.03 -14.04
N LEU A 350 -6.29 -3.15 -15.27
CA LEU A 350 -7.04 -2.09 -15.93
C LEU A 350 -8.33 -1.76 -15.18
N LEU A 351 -9.05 -2.78 -14.71
CA LEU A 351 -10.23 -2.60 -13.87
C LEU A 351 -9.86 -1.90 -12.56
N PHE A 352 -8.78 -2.35 -11.90
CA PHE A 352 -8.28 -1.75 -10.66
C PHE A 352 -7.97 -0.26 -10.87
N TYR A 353 -7.17 0.07 -11.90
CA TYR A 353 -6.84 1.44 -12.30
C TYR A 353 -8.10 2.29 -12.55
N PHE A 354 -9.09 1.76 -13.26
CA PHE A 354 -10.35 2.45 -13.51
C PHE A 354 -11.09 2.73 -12.21
N THR A 355 -11.29 1.70 -11.37
CA THR A 355 -12.05 1.84 -10.12
C THR A 355 -11.36 2.74 -9.09
N SER A 356 -10.03 2.66 -8.95
CA SER A 356 -9.26 3.54 -8.07
C SER A 356 -9.24 4.98 -8.57
N GLY A 357 -9.11 5.19 -9.89
CA GLY A 357 -9.20 6.51 -10.50
C GLY A 357 -10.57 7.18 -10.29
N VAL A 358 -11.67 6.43 -10.47
CA VAL A 358 -13.02 6.92 -10.19
C VAL A 358 -13.21 7.24 -8.71
N ALA A 359 -12.72 6.38 -7.80
CA ALA A 359 -12.80 6.61 -6.36
C ALA A 359 -12.01 7.88 -5.97
N HIS A 360 -10.81 8.07 -6.51
CA HIS A 360 -10.01 9.27 -6.28
C HIS A 360 -10.70 10.54 -6.82
N ALA A 361 -11.29 10.49 -8.02
CA ALA A 361 -12.06 11.60 -8.58
C ALA A 361 -13.31 11.93 -7.74
N TYR A 362 -13.96 10.91 -7.17
CA TYR A 362 -15.09 11.06 -6.25
C TYR A 362 -14.67 11.78 -4.97
N VAL A 363 -13.62 11.30 -4.31
CA VAL A 363 -13.09 11.87 -3.06
C VAL A 363 -12.67 13.32 -3.24
N THR A 364 -11.96 13.62 -4.32
CA THR A 364 -11.47 14.98 -4.64
C THR A 364 -12.59 15.93 -5.08
N ARG A 365 -13.85 15.46 -5.14
CA ARG A 365 -15.03 16.19 -5.62
C ARG A 365 -14.87 16.71 -7.05
N GLN A 366 -14.06 16.02 -7.85
CA GLN A 366 -13.80 16.34 -9.25
C GLN A 366 -14.52 15.38 -10.20
N LEU A 367 -15.47 14.59 -9.69
CA LEU A 367 -16.23 13.63 -10.48
C LEU A 367 -17.25 14.34 -11.37
N ASP A 368 -16.78 14.82 -12.53
CA ASP A 368 -17.64 15.17 -13.66
C ASP A 368 -17.84 13.96 -14.58
N ARG A 369 -18.95 13.95 -15.32
CA ARG A 369 -19.22 12.97 -16.38
C ARG A 369 -18.10 12.91 -17.41
N THR A 370 -17.44 14.04 -17.65
CA THR A 370 -16.27 14.16 -18.52
C THR A 370 -15.10 13.32 -17.99
N VAL A 371 -14.73 13.53 -16.72
CA VAL A 371 -13.64 12.79 -16.06
C VAL A 371 -13.95 11.29 -16.01
N ALA A 372 -15.20 10.93 -15.66
CA ALA A 372 -15.63 9.54 -15.68
C ALA A 372 -15.54 8.91 -17.09
N ALA A 373 -15.86 9.68 -18.14
CA ALA A 373 -15.73 9.22 -19.52
C ALA A 373 -14.26 9.10 -19.97
N GLU A 374 -13.35 9.94 -19.47
CA GLU A 374 -11.91 9.83 -19.72
C GLU A 374 -11.35 8.53 -19.14
N TYR A 375 -11.62 8.26 -17.86
CA TYR A 375 -11.22 6.99 -17.23
C TYR A 375 -11.86 5.78 -17.93
N GLY A 376 -13.15 5.87 -18.26
CA GLY A 376 -13.85 4.82 -19.00
C GLY A 376 -13.26 4.59 -20.40
N GLY A 377 -12.83 5.66 -21.07
CA GLY A 377 -12.16 5.59 -22.37
C GLY A 377 -10.80 4.90 -22.29
N VAL A 378 -9.98 5.23 -21.30
CA VAL A 378 -8.68 4.56 -21.08
C VAL A 378 -8.87 3.07 -20.78
N ALA A 379 -9.82 2.74 -19.91
CA ALA A 379 -10.16 1.34 -19.60
C ALA A 379 -10.63 0.58 -20.85
N LEU A 380 -11.51 1.20 -21.66
CA LEU A 380 -12.00 0.62 -22.90
C LEU A 380 -10.87 0.35 -23.90
N VAL A 381 -9.96 1.31 -24.08
CA VAL A 381 -8.79 1.15 -24.95
C VAL A 381 -7.91 0.00 -24.45
N GLY A 382 -7.68 -0.10 -23.13
CA GLY A 382 -6.96 -1.21 -22.52
C GLY A 382 -7.60 -2.57 -22.80
N VAL A 383 -8.93 -2.67 -22.64
CA VAL A 383 -9.68 -3.92 -22.95
C VAL A 383 -9.58 -4.27 -24.43
N VAL A 384 -9.70 -3.29 -25.33
CA VAL A 384 -9.55 -3.51 -26.78
C VAL A 384 -8.15 -4.02 -27.11
N LEU A 385 -7.11 -3.49 -26.47
CA LEU A 385 -5.73 -3.98 -26.64
C LEU A 385 -5.58 -5.43 -26.18
N VAL A 386 -6.13 -5.77 -25.01
CA VAL A 386 -6.12 -7.15 -24.49
C VAL A 386 -6.81 -8.12 -25.45
N VAL A 387 -8.01 -7.78 -25.91
CA VAL A 387 -8.76 -8.59 -26.88
C VAL A 387 -8.01 -8.68 -28.21
N GLY A 388 -7.42 -7.58 -28.68
CA GLY A 388 -6.61 -7.54 -29.89
C GLY A 388 -5.44 -8.50 -29.83
N VAL A 389 -4.61 -8.42 -28.78
CA VAL A 389 -3.46 -9.32 -28.56
C VAL A 389 -3.89 -10.77 -28.59
N ARG A 390 -5.02 -11.10 -27.94
CA ARG A 390 -5.59 -12.45 -27.92
C ARG A 390 -6.02 -12.92 -29.30
N VAL A 391 -6.76 -12.10 -30.05
CA VAL A 391 -7.29 -12.45 -31.39
C VAL A 391 -6.16 -12.64 -32.41
N PHE A 392 -5.10 -11.84 -32.32
CA PHE A 392 -3.96 -11.93 -33.23
C PHE A 392 -2.96 -13.04 -32.86
N GLY A 393 -3.15 -13.76 -31.75
CA GLY A 393 -2.31 -14.88 -31.35
C GLY A 393 -0.86 -14.47 -31.08
N VAL A 394 -0.64 -13.24 -30.61
CA VAL A 394 0.69 -12.74 -30.23
C VAL A 394 1.04 -13.15 -28.79
N ALA A 395 0.07 -13.69 -28.04
CA ALA A 395 0.22 -14.21 -26.69
C ALA A 395 0.39 -15.73 -26.65
#